data_AF-A0AAU4SGD3-F1
#
_entry.id   AF-A0AAU4SGD3-F1
#
_cell.length_a   1.000
_cell.length_b   1.000
_cell.length_c   1.000
_cell.angle_alpha   90.00
_cell.angle_beta   90.00
_cell.angle_gamma   90.00
#
_symmetry.space_group_name_H-M   'P 1'
#
loop_
_entity.id
_entity.type
_entity.pdbx_description
1 polymer ?
#
loop_
_entity_poly.entity_id
_entity_poly.type
_entity_poly.pdbx_seq_one_letter_code
_entity_poly.pdbx_strand_id
1 'polypeptide(L)'
;MGENSRSQQAVGFLLGLVDEETAARVRARTGLPGPEAPEASVRRLQRAWTWSRLLLPVSLALWILENDDPTLNAVVWRHLETDAGLRRAVVRGIPFGPGRTEPVRVDPLLVGQEPEVPKSYVRHGLVGCLRAVTSMSEGRAAASMVLTRADWTTVAEADGEAPLPGYTRWALSVRPDCPPSVRAGFGSHAKFTHRVRQAGVLEGPADFALSYDPAVSVLEVLAMGQVLFPRRVPEAEDALRPLVREHLGDREEAWAVLAQLMETFHGTAPELVVTAGAIA
;
A
#
# COMPACT_ATOMS: atom_id res chain seq x y z
N MET A 1 -17.85 -12.21 -21.53
CA MET A 1 -18.23 -10.84 -21.12
C MET A 1 -17.98 -10.64 -19.62
N GLY A 2 -16.71 -10.59 -19.20
CA GLY A 2 -16.33 -10.41 -17.79
C GLY A 2 -15.10 -9.52 -17.58
N GLU A 3 -14.55 -8.94 -18.65
CA GLU A 3 -13.28 -8.20 -18.62
C GLU A 3 -13.48 -6.70 -18.36
N ASN A 4 -14.64 -6.13 -18.69
CA ASN A 4 -14.91 -4.70 -18.55
C ASN A 4 -14.91 -4.18 -17.10
N SER A 5 -14.84 -5.03 -16.07
CA SER A 5 -14.92 -4.58 -14.69
C SER A 5 -13.70 -3.75 -14.25
N ARG A 6 -12.48 -4.10 -14.69
CA ARG A 6 -11.26 -3.46 -14.16
C ARG A 6 -11.09 -2.06 -14.74
N SER A 7 -11.21 -1.96 -16.06
CA SER A 7 -11.15 -0.71 -16.81
C SER A 7 -12.26 0.25 -16.38
N GLN A 8 -13.49 -0.24 -16.22
CA GLN A 8 -14.60 0.58 -15.72
C GLN A 8 -14.33 1.14 -14.31
N GLN A 9 -13.70 0.37 -13.43
CA GLN A 9 -13.33 0.83 -12.09
C GLN A 9 -12.20 1.86 -12.12
N ALA A 10 -11.17 1.60 -12.92
CA ALA A 10 -10.06 2.54 -13.10
C ALA A 10 -10.54 3.89 -13.64
N VAL A 11 -11.39 3.88 -14.68
CA VAL A 11 -12.01 5.11 -15.21
C VAL A 11 -12.98 5.72 -14.18
N GLY A 12 -13.75 4.88 -13.48
CA GLY A 12 -14.68 5.31 -12.44
C GLY A 12 -14.00 6.07 -11.30
N PHE A 13 -12.80 5.64 -10.88
CA PHE A 13 -11.99 6.36 -9.90
C PHE A 13 -11.61 7.76 -10.41
N LEU A 14 -11.09 7.88 -11.64
CA LEU A 14 -10.73 9.17 -12.23
C LEU A 14 -11.95 10.09 -12.40
N LEU A 15 -13.12 9.54 -12.76
CA LEU A 15 -14.38 10.28 -12.82
C LEU A 15 -14.82 10.81 -11.45
N GLY A 16 -14.39 10.19 -10.35
CA GLY A 16 -14.60 10.72 -9.00
C GLY A 16 -13.76 11.96 -8.68
N LEU A 17 -12.78 12.30 -9.52
CA LEU A 17 -11.90 13.46 -9.32
C LEU A 17 -12.43 14.75 -9.99
N VAL A 18 -13.43 14.63 -10.86
CA VAL A 18 -14.15 15.75 -11.49
C VAL A 18 -15.49 16.02 -10.78
N ASP A 19 -16.16 17.11 -11.14
CA ASP A 19 -17.48 17.42 -10.60
C ASP A 19 -18.54 16.42 -11.08
N GLU A 20 -19.62 16.29 -10.29
CA GLU A 20 -20.67 15.29 -10.52
C GLU A 20 -21.40 15.48 -11.86
N GLU A 21 -21.56 16.71 -12.32
CA GLU A 21 -22.20 17.01 -13.60
C GLU A 21 -21.36 16.51 -14.77
N THR A 22 -20.06 16.85 -14.78
CA THR A 22 -19.11 16.36 -15.78
C THR A 22 -19.05 14.83 -15.76
N ALA A 23 -18.95 14.22 -14.58
CA ALA A 23 -18.91 12.76 -14.46
C ALA A 23 -20.19 12.10 -15.01
N ALA A 24 -21.37 12.68 -14.77
CA ALA A 24 -22.64 12.19 -15.29
C ALA A 24 -22.71 12.26 -16.82
N ARG A 25 -22.29 13.39 -17.42
CA ARG A 25 -22.25 13.54 -18.89
C ARG A 25 -21.33 12.51 -19.55
N VAL A 26 -20.11 12.35 -19.03
CA VAL A 26 -19.14 11.39 -19.55
C VAL A 26 -19.69 9.96 -19.47
N ARG A 27 -20.30 9.56 -18.35
CA ARG A 27 -20.92 8.23 -18.21
C ARG A 27 -22.04 8.01 -19.23
N ALA A 28 -22.91 9.00 -19.41
CA ALA A 28 -24.00 8.93 -20.38
C ALA A 28 -23.49 8.73 -21.82
N ARG A 29 -22.38 9.39 -22.18
CA ARG A 29 -21.78 9.30 -23.51
C ARG A 29 -21.03 7.99 -23.76
N THR A 30 -20.28 7.52 -22.77
CA THR A 30 -19.36 6.37 -22.89
C THR A 30 -20.00 5.04 -22.54
N GLY A 31 -21.19 5.05 -21.91
CA GLY A 31 -21.86 3.84 -21.42
C GLY A 31 -21.19 3.23 -20.18
N LEU A 32 -20.36 4.01 -19.48
CA LEU A 32 -19.73 3.56 -18.23
C LEU A 32 -20.78 3.45 -17.10
N PRO A 33 -20.66 2.43 -16.23
CA PRO A 33 -21.59 2.25 -15.13
C PRO A 33 -21.53 3.41 -14.12
N GLY A 34 -22.63 3.60 -13.40
CA GLY A 34 -22.70 4.51 -12.26
C GLY A 34 -21.75 4.11 -11.13
N PRO A 35 -21.57 4.98 -10.11
CA PRO A 35 -20.74 4.67 -8.95
C PRO A 35 -21.20 3.36 -8.28
N GLU A 36 -20.24 2.49 -7.97
CA GLU A 36 -20.51 1.20 -7.34
C GLU A 36 -20.93 1.40 -5.87
N ALA A 37 -21.97 0.69 -5.44
CA ALA A 37 -22.39 0.73 -4.04
C ALA A 37 -21.29 0.13 -3.13
N PRO A 38 -21.02 0.69 -1.93
CA PRO A 38 -19.94 0.23 -1.05
C PRO A 38 -20.00 -1.28 -0.72
N GLU A 39 -21.20 -1.84 -0.58
CA GLU A 39 -21.39 -3.27 -0.29
C GLU A 39 -21.02 -4.18 -1.46
N ALA A 40 -21.15 -3.70 -2.71
CA ALA A 40 -20.71 -4.41 -3.89
C ALA A 40 -19.18 -4.39 -3.96
N SER A 41 -18.56 -3.26 -3.63
CA SER A 41 -17.11 -3.12 -3.49
C SER A 41 -16.54 -4.08 -2.44
N VAL A 42 -17.16 -4.20 -1.25
CA VAL A 42 -16.73 -5.15 -0.19
C VAL A 42 -16.87 -6.61 -0.62
N ARG A 43 -18.03 -6.98 -1.20
CA ARG A 43 -18.24 -8.36 -1.68
C ARG A 43 -17.29 -8.72 -2.82
N ARG A 44 -16.95 -7.74 -3.65
CA ARG A 44 -15.96 -7.89 -4.70
C ARG A 44 -14.58 -8.00 -4.12
N LEU A 45 -14.20 -7.19 -3.13
CA LEU A 45 -12.92 -7.30 -2.41
C LEU A 45 -12.69 -8.71 -1.87
N GLN A 46 -13.71 -9.32 -1.27
CA GLN A 46 -13.62 -10.71 -0.79
C GLN A 46 -13.39 -11.74 -1.90
N ARG A 47 -13.87 -11.49 -3.13
CA ARG A 47 -13.65 -12.37 -4.30
C ARG A 47 -12.36 -12.04 -5.05
N ALA A 48 -12.06 -10.75 -5.16
CA ALA A 48 -10.93 -10.15 -5.84
C ALA A 48 -9.65 -10.41 -5.05
N TRP A 49 -9.65 -10.58 -3.72
CA TRP A 49 -8.42 -10.90 -3.00
C TRP A 49 -7.79 -12.29 -3.32
N THR A 50 -8.30 -13.01 -4.32
CA THR A 50 -7.53 -13.99 -5.11
C THR A 50 -6.42 -13.36 -5.99
N TRP A 51 -6.13 -12.07 -5.83
CA TRP A 51 -5.01 -11.30 -6.42
C TRP A 51 -3.61 -11.71 -5.97
N SER A 52 -3.39 -12.98 -5.60
CA SER A 52 -2.05 -13.54 -5.41
C SER A 52 -1.13 -13.42 -6.64
N ARG A 53 -1.65 -12.95 -7.78
CA ARG A 53 -0.89 -12.62 -9.01
C ARG A 53 -0.51 -11.15 -9.17
N LEU A 54 -1.13 -10.21 -8.45
CA LEU A 54 -0.68 -8.82 -8.42
C LEU A 54 0.31 -8.69 -7.28
N LEU A 55 1.58 -8.46 -7.61
CA LEU A 55 2.63 -8.10 -6.66
C LEU A 55 2.33 -6.73 -6.07
N LEU A 56 1.30 -6.64 -5.22
CA LEU A 56 0.93 -5.40 -4.57
C LEU A 56 2.09 -4.95 -3.66
N PRO A 57 2.46 -3.66 -3.70
CA PRO A 57 3.52 -3.14 -2.84
C PRO A 57 3.23 -3.42 -1.37
N VAL A 58 4.25 -3.78 -0.59
CA VAL A 58 4.11 -4.08 0.84
C VAL A 58 3.55 -2.88 1.63
N SER A 59 3.77 -1.66 1.15
CA SER A 59 3.15 -0.45 1.73
C SER A 59 1.61 -0.43 1.67
N LEU A 60 0.99 -1.08 0.67
CA LEU A 60 -0.46 -1.14 0.59
C LEU A 60 -1.05 -1.87 1.79
N ALA A 61 -0.42 -2.97 2.22
CA ALA A 61 -0.85 -3.71 3.40
C ALA A 61 -0.83 -2.81 4.65
N LEU A 62 0.22 -1.98 4.81
CA LEU A 62 0.30 -1.04 5.92
C LEU A 62 -0.83 -0.01 5.88
N TRP A 63 -1.15 0.59 4.72
CA TRP A 63 -2.24 1.58 4.63
C TRP A 63 -3.60 1.00 5.04
N ILE A 64 -3.82 -0.27 4.77
CA ILE A 64 -5.04 -0.97 5.20
C ILE A 64 -5.02 -1.19 6.72
N LEU A 65 -3.88 -1.62 7.26
CA LEU A 65 -3.69 -1.82 8.69
C LEU A 65 -3.84 -0.51 9.50
N GLU A 66 -3.46 0.64 8.94
CA GLU A 66 -3.59 1.97 9.56
C GLU A 66 -5.05 2.40 9.83
N ASN A 67 -6.05 1.70 9.29
CA ASN A 67 -7.44 1.89 9.69
C ASN A 67 -7.73 1.32 11.09
N ASP A 68 -6.90 0.39 11.56
CA ASP A 68 -7.10 -0.36 12.80
C ASP A 68 -8.47 -1.05 12.89
N ASP A 69 -8.96 -1.54 11.75
CA ASP A 69 -10.20 -2.31 11.65
C ASP A 69 -9.90 -3.81 11.82
N PRO A 70 -10.49 -4.49 12.84
CA PRO A 70 -10.23 -5.92 13.09
C PRO A 70 -10.52 -6.84 11.90
N THR A 71 -11.56 -6.53 11.13
CA THR A 71 -11.99 -7.34 9.99
C THR A 71 -11.02 -7.20 8.83
N LEU A 72 -10.61 -5.98 8.50
CA LEU A 72 -9.59 -5.73 7.48
C LEU A 72 -8.24 -6.30 7.89
N ASN A 73 -7.86 -6.17 9.16
CA ASN A 73 -6.63 -6.76 9.69
C ASN A 73 -6.59 -8.28 9.49
N ALA A 74 -7.70 -8.98 9.74
CA ALA A 74 -7.81 -10.43 9.52
C ALA A 74 -7.71 -10.83 8.06
N VAL A 75 -8.23 -10.00 7.14
CA VAL A 75 -8.09 -10.21 5.70
C VAL A 75 -6.63 -10.02 5.28
N VAL A 76 -6.02 -8.88 5.62
CA VAL A 76 -4.63 -8.54 5.26
C VAL A 76 -3.65 -9.57 5.82
N TRP A 77 -3.88 -10.04 7.05
CA TRP A 77 -3.00 -11.00 7.72
C TRP A 77 -2.70 -12.27 6.91
N ARG A 78 -3.68 -12.75 6.13
CA ARG A 78 -3.53 -13.93 5.25
C ARG A 78 -2.53 -13.71 4.13
N HIS A 79 -2.26 -12.46 3.76
CA HIS A 79 -1.35 -12.08 2.69
C HIS A 79 0.03 -11.63 3.20
N LEU A 80 0.20 -11.54 4.52
CA LEU A 80 1.45 -11.20 5.18
C LEU A 80 2.35 -12.42 5.44
N GLU A 81 2.20 -13.53 4.71
CA GLU A 81 2.89 -14.81 4.99
C GLU A 81 4.40 -14.66 5.17
N THR A 82 5.02 -13.72 4.44
CA THR A 82 6.46 -13.46 4.48
C THR A 82 6.89 -12.39 5.49
N ASP A 83 5.94 -11.69 6.12
CA ASP A 83 6.18 -10.64 7.11
C ASP A 83 5.70 -11.07 8.51
N ALA A 84 6.58 -11.80 9.20
CA ALA A 84 6.33 -12.25 10.56
C ALA A 84 6.16 -11.08 11.57
N GLY A 85 6.74 -9.90 11.29
CA GLY A 85 6.64 -8.73 12.15
C GLY A 85 5.24 -8.15 12.15
N LEU A 86 4.71 -7.86 10.96
CA LEU A 86 3.34 -7.37 10.80
C LEU A 86 2.31 -8.40 11.25
N ARG A 87 2.50 -9.69 10.95
CA ARG A 87 1.60 -10.76 11.46
C ARG A 87 1.56 -10.79 12.98
N ARG A 88 2.71 -10.65 13.64
CA ARG A 88 2.81 -10.61 15.09
C ARG A 88 2.12 -9.36 15.65
N ALA A 89 2.36 -8.20 15.05
CA ALA A 89 1.71 -6.95 15.46
C ALA A 89 0.17 -7.05 15.38
N VAL A 90 -0.36 -7.60 14.28
CA VAL A 90 -1.82 -7.84 14.13
C VAL A 90 -2.36 -8.78 15.20
N VAL A 91 -1.73 -9.95 15.42
CA VAL A 91 -2.20 -10.94 16.41
C VAL A 91 -2.12 -10.41 17.84
N ARG A 92 -1.18 -9.51 18.13
CA ARG A 92 -1.05 -8.84 19.43
C ARG A 92 -1.95 -7.60 19.58
N GLY A 93 -2.71 -7.24 18.55
CA GLY A 93 -3.58 -6.05 18.58
C GLY A 93 -2.80 -4.75 18.68
N ILE A 94 -1.60 -4.67 18.10
CA ILE A 94 -0.82 -3.43 18.06
C ILE A 94 -1.48 -2.47 17.05
N PRO A 95 -1.79 -1.22 17.43
CA PRO A 95 -2.34 -0.26 16.51
C PRO A 95 -1.29 0.23 15.51
N PHE A 96 -1.70 0.39 14.26
CA PHE A 96 -0.90 0.95 13.17
C PHE A 96 -1.30 2.40 12.88
N GLY A 97 -2.57 2.76 13.12
CA GLY A 97 -3.10 4.07 12.83
C GLY A 97 -2.37 5.20 13.57
N PRO A 98 -2.23 6.39 12.95
CA PRO A 98 -1.53 7.50 13.56
C PRO A 98 -2.22 7.97 14.84
N GLY A 99 -1.50 7.96 15.96
CA GLY A 99 -1.94 8.56 17.22
C GLY A 99 -2.75 7.63 18.12
N ARG A 100 -3.16 6.45 17.62
CA ARG A 100 -3.81 5.43 18.45
C ARG A 100 -2.78 4.71 19.32
N THR A 101 -3.06 4.61 20.61
CA THR A 101 -2.25 3.86 21.58
C THR A 101 -3.01 2.67 22.17
N GLU A 102 -4.33 2.69 22.08
CA GLU A 102 -5.19 1.62 22.57
C GLU A 102 -5.09 0.37 21.69
N PRO A 103 -5.01 -0.84 22.28
CA PRO A 103 -4.99 -2.08 21.53
C PRO A 103 -6.18 -2.20 20.56
N VAL A 104 -5.91 -2.78 19.40
CA VAL A 104 -6.92 -3.14 18.41
C VAL A 104 -7.49 -4.50 18.79
N ARG A 105 -8.82 -4.64 18.73
CA ARG A 105 -9.46 -5.95 18.92
C ARG A 105 -8.94 -6.92 17.87
N VAL A 106 -8.49 -8.10 18.31
CA VAL A 106 -8.01 -9.15 17.42
C VAL A 106 -9.20 -10.00 16.98
N ASP A 107 -9.25 -10.32 15.69
CA ASP A 107 -10.27 -11.24 15.15
C ASP A 107 -10.08 -12.65 15.76
N PRO A 108 -11.15 -13.32 16.23
CA PRO A 108 -11.05 -14.65 16.83
C PRO A 108 -10.34 -15.70 15.97
N LEU A 109 -10.37 -15.58 14.64
CA LEU A 109 -9.70 -16.51 13.72
C LEU A 109 -8.17 -16.43 13.81
N LEU A 110 -7.62 -15.34 14.36
CA LEU A 110 -6.17 -15.13 14.48
C LEU A 110 -5.61 -15.59 15.83
N VAL A 111 -6.47 -16.01 16.76
CA VAL A 111 -6.05 -16.47 18.08
C VAL A 111 -5.17 -17.72 17.95
N GLY A 112 -4.00 -17.69 18.58
CA GLY A 112 -3.02 -18.78 18.52
C GLY A 112 -2.22 -18.86 17.21
N GLN A 113 -2.41 -17.91 16.29
CA GLN A 113 -1.69 -17.86 15.00
C GLN A 113 -0.43 -16.99 15.04
N GLU A 114 0.06 -16.65 16.24
CA GLU A 114 1.27 -15.83 16.38
C GLU A 114 2.49 -16.58 15.82
N PRO A 115 3.31 -15.96 14.94
CA PRO A 115 4.56 -16.56 14.48
C PRO A 115 5.50 -16.93 15.65
N GLU A 116 6.33 -17.97 15.47
CA GLU A 116 7.30 -18.36 16.50
C GLU A 116 8.23 -17.19 16.86
N VAL A 117 8.48 -16.98 18.17
CA VAL A 117 9.43 -15.96 18.63
C VAL A 117 10.85 -16.43 18.34
N PRO A 118 11.71 -15.65 17.66
CA PRO A 118 13.08 -16.05 17.39
C PRO A 118 13.86 -16.35 18.68
N LYS A 119 14.54 -17.50 18.73
CA LYS A 119 15.37 -17.91 19.89
C LYS A 119 16.45 -16.88 20.23
N SER A 120 17.00 -16.20 19.23
CA SER A 120 17.98 -15.13 19.42
C SER A 120 17.41 -13.95 20.20
N TYR A 121 16.14 -13.58 19.97
CA TYR A 121 15.46 -12.54 20.75
C TYR A 121 15.27 -12.96 22.20
N VAL A 122 14.84 -14.20 22.45
CA VAL A 122 14.69 -14.73 23.82
C VAL A 122 16.01 -14.69 24.58
N ARG A 123 17.13 -14.99 23.90
CA ARG A 123 18.46 -15.03 24.52
C ARG A 123 19.09 -13.66 24.73
N HIS A 124 18.89 -12.72 23.80
CA HIS A 124 19.69 -11.49 23.74
C HIS A 124 18.87 -10.20 23.86
N GLY A 125 17.54 -10.29 23.94
CA GLY A 125 16.64 -9.14 23.83
C GLY A 125 16.67 -8.51 22.43
N LEU A 126 15.98 -7.39 22.26
CA LEU A 126 15.80 -6.73 20.96
C LEU A 126 17.13 -6.28 20.34
N VAL A 127 17.87 -5.40 21.01
CA VAL A 127 19.13 -4.85 20.46
C VAL A 127 20.18 -5.94 20.30
N GLY A 128 20.30 -6.84 21.28
CA GLY A 128 21.27 -7.93 21.23
C GLY A 128 21.00 -8.89 20.07
N CYS A 129 19.74 -9.24 19.78
CA CYS A 129 19.42 -10.12 18.66
C CYS A 129 19.66 -9.43 17.31
N LEU A 130 19.36 -8.13 17.19
CA LEU A 130 19.61 -7.33 15.99
C LEU A 130 21.12 -7.17 15.70
N ARG A 131 21.95 -7.03 16.75
CA ARG A 131 23.42 -6.95 16.64
C ARG A 131 24.07 -8.30 16.33
N ALA A 132 23.45 -9.42 16.72
CA ALA A 132 23.99 -10.77 16.50
C ALA A 132 23.73 -11.33 15.09
N VAL A 133 23.04 -10.59 14.21
CA VAL A 133 22.66 -11.05 12.87
C VAL A 133 23.88 -11.23 11.97
N THR A 134 23.97 -12.40 11.33
CA THR A 134 25.02 -12.75 10.36
C THR A 134 24.47 -13.12 8.98
N SER A 135 23.15 -13.32 8.85
CA SER A 135 22.50 -13.69 7.58
C SER A 135 21.19 -12.94 7.34
N MET A 136 20.68 -12.98 6.11
CA MET A 136 19.40 -12.36 5.77
C MET A 136 18.20 -13.01 6.50
N SER A 137 18.23 -14.32 6.71
CA SER A 137 17.17 -15.04 7.42
C SER A 137 17.12 -14.63 8.89
N GLU A 138 18.29 -14.54 9.54
CA GLU A 138 18.41 -14.02 10.90
C GLU A 138 17.99 -12.56 11.00
N GLY A 139 18.35 -11.73 10.02
CA GLY A 139 17.94 -10.32 9.94
C GLY A 139 16.43 -10.16 9.91
N ARG A 140 15.72 -10.94 9.07
CA ARG A 140 14.25 -10.95 9.02
C ARG A 140 13.64 -11.44 10.33
N ALA A 141 14.19 -12.51 10.90
CA ALA A 141 13.72 -13.05 12.18
C ALA A 141 13.86 -12.01 13.31
N ALA A 142 15.04 -11.41 13.47
CA ALA A 142 15.29 -10.37 14.47
C ALA A 142 14.42 -9.13 14.23
N ALA A 143 14.32 -8.67 12.98
CA ALA A 143 13.46 -7.56 12.61
C ALA A 143 11.99 -7.83 12.96
N SER A 144 11.49 -9.06 12.88
CA SER A 144 10.11 -9.40 13.25
C SER A 144 9.73 -9.13 14.72
N MET A 145 10.69 -8.75 15.55
CA MET A 145 10.48 -8.37 16.95
C MET A 145 10.42 -6.86 17.19
N VAL A 146 10.62 -6.04 16.17
CA VAL A 146 10.35 -4.59 16.22
C VAL A 146 8.87 -4.39 15.90
N LEU A 147 8.03 -4.04 16.89
CA LEU A 147 6.57 -4.05 16.71
C LEU A 147 5.94 -2.68 16.97
N THR A 148 6.50 -1.94 17.91
CA THR A 148 5.92 -0.69 18.41
C THR A 148 6.78 0.50 18.04
N ARG A 149 6.23 1.72 18.23
CA ARG A 149 6.99 2.97 18.08
C ARG A 149 8.19 3.04 19.05
N ALA A 150 8.03 2.48 20.25
CA ALA A 150 9.12 2.40 21.23
C ALA A 150 10.25 1.47 20.76
N ASP A 151 9.90 0.35 20.12
CA ASP A 151 10.91 -0.55 19.53
C ASP A 151 11.66 0.15 18.39
N TRP A 152 10.96 0.89 17.53
CA TRP A 152 11.60 1.69 16.47
C TRP A 152 12.52 2.78 17.01
N THR A 153 12.14 3.41 18.13
CA THR A 153 13.00 4.37 18.84
C THR A 153 14.26 3.68 19.36
N THR A 154 14.10 2.53 20.01
CA THR A 154 15.21 1.70 20.51
C THR A 154 16.15 1.27 19.37
N VAL A 155 15.61 0.92 18.20
CA VAL A 155 16.39 0.58 17.01
C VAL A 155 17.21 1.78 16.52
N ALA A 156 16.61 2.96 16.46
CA ALA A 156 17.27 4.18 16.02
C ALA A 156 18.42 4.58 16.95
N GLU A 157 18.19 4.51 18.27
CA GLU A 157 19.21 4.74 19.28
C GLU A 157 20.36 3.74 19.18
N ALA A 158 20.02 2.44 19.09
CA ALA A 158 21.03 1.38 19.01
C ALA A 158 21.91 1.49 17.75
N ASP A 159 21.35 1.90 16.61
CA ASP A 159 22.07 2.12 15.36
C ASP A 159 22.94 3.39 15.40
N GLY A 160 22.46 4.43 16.09
CA GLY A 160 23.19 5.68 16.31
C GLY A 160 24.38 5.51 17.26
N GLU A 161 24.26 4.68 18.29
CA GLU A 161 25.38 4.30 19.18
C GLU A 161 26.46 3.52 18.43
N ALA A 162 26.04 2.48 17.70
CA ALA A 162 26.91 1.60 16.94
C ALA A 162 26.13 1.03 15.76
N PRO A 163 26.60 1.24 14.51
CA PRO A 163 25.93 0.74 13.31
C PRO A 163 25.48 -0.72 13.42
N LEU A 164 24.18 -0.97 13.21
CA LEU A 164 23.64 -2.33 13.13
C LEU A 164 24.22 -3.07 11.91
N PRO A 165 24.30 -4.41 11.96
CA PRO A 165 24.77 -5.22 10.83
C PRO A 165 23.98 -4.92 9.54
N GLY A 166 24.65 -5.01 8.39
CA GLY A 166 24.05 -4.67 7.09
C GLY A 166 22.79 -5.47 6.75
N TYR A 167 22.74 -6.76 7.10
CA TYR A 167 21.53 -7.59 6.94
C TYR A 167 20.37 -7.13 7.82
N THR A 168 20.66 -6.66 9.05
CA THR A 168 19.67 -6.09 9.96
C THR A 168 19.11 -4.79 9.41
N ARG A 169 19.99 -3.85 9.02
CA ARG A 169 19.60 -2.57 8.41
C ARG A 169 18.74 -2.78 7.18
N TRP A 170 19.14 -3.71 6.30
CA TRP A 170 18.34 -4.03 5.11
C TRP A 170 16.98 -4.63 5.49
N ALA A 171 16.94 -5.63 6.38
CA ALA A 171 15.69 -6.27 6.82
C ALA A 171 14.70 -5.27 7.44
N LEU A 172 15.20 -4.31 8.21
CA LEU A 172 14.39 -3.24 8.80
C LEU A 172 13.95 -2.22 7.74
N SER A 173 14.85 -1.81 6.83
CA SER A 173 14.57 -0.78 5.82
C SER A 173 13.46 -1.13 4.83
N VAL A 174 13.32 -2.42 4.51
CA VAL A 174 12.31 -2.92 3.56
C VAL A 174 10.97 -3.23 4.20
N ARG A 175 10.83 -3.01 5.51
CA ARG A 175 9.53 -3.08 6.15
C ARG A 175 8.73 -1.82 5.82
N PRO A 176 7.43 -1.96 5.49
CA PRO A 176 6.60 -0.79 5.20
C PRO A 176 6.46 0.12 6.42
N ASP A 177 6.44 -0.45 7.62
CA ASP A 177 6.23 0.26 8.89
C ASP A 177 7.53 0.83 9.50
N CYS A 178 8.66 0.72 8.82
CA CYS A 178 9.89 1.40 9.23
C CYS A 178 9.71 2.92 9.08
N PRO A 179 9.85 3.71 10.17
CA PRO A 179 9.69 5.16 10.08
C PRO A 179 10.69 5.78 9.09
N PRO A 180 10.29 6.78 8.28
CA PRO A 180 11.17 7.40 7.29
C PRO A 180 12.50 7.92 7.88
N SER A 181 12.46 8.50 9.09
CA SER A 181 13.64 8.98 9.80
C SER A 181 14.62 7.86 10.16
N VAL A 182 14.11 6.71 10.61
CA VAL A 182 14.93 5.53 10.92
C VAL A 182 15.51 4.93 9.64
N ARG A 183 14.69 4.81 8.59
CA ARG A 183 15.12 4.30 7.28
C ARG A 183 16.24 5.14 6.67
N ALA A 184 16.15 6.47 6.78
CA ALA A 184 17.18 7.40 6.32
C ALA A 184 18.52 7.22 7.06
N GLY A 185 18.48 6.83 8.35
CA GLY A 185 19.67 6.48 9.13
C GLY A 185 20.40 5.23 8.61
N PHE A 186 19.67 4.29 8.00
CA PHE A 186 20.27 3.08 7.41
C PHE A 186 20.93 3.34 6.05
N GLY A 187 20.46 4.34 5.31
CA GLY A 187 21.02 4.73 4.01
C GLY A 187 20.21 5.82 3.31
N SER A 188 20.91 6.65 2.54
CA SER A 188 20.33 7.78 1.80
C SER A 188 20.74 7.84 0.32
N HIS A 189 21.59 6.92 -0.14
CA HIS A 189 22.09 6.94 -1.51
C HIS A 189 21.05 6.40 -2.51
N ALA A 190 21.06 6.88 -3.76
CA ALA A 190 20.05 6.53 -4.78
C ALA A 190 19.85 5.02 -4.97
N LYS A 191 20.93 4.22 -4.96
CA LYS A 191 20.83 2.74 -5.04
C LYS A 191 20.06 2.12 -3.88
N PHE A 192 20.13 2.68 -2.68
CA PHE A 192 19.39 2.19 -1.51
C PHE A 192 17.91 2.52 -1.65
N THR A 193 17.59 3.78 -1.95
CA THR A 193 16.21 4.23 -2.21
C THR A 193 15.55 3.43 -3.32
N HIS A 194 16.27 3.19 -4.42
CA HIS A 194 15.79 2.36 -5.52
C HIS A 194 15.48 0.92 -5.07
N ARG A 195 16.36 0.30 -4.27
CA ARG A 195 16.13 -1.05 -3.76
C ARG A 195 14.97 -1.12 -2.77
N VAL A 196 14.80 -0.10 -1.92
CA VAL A 196 13.66 0.02 -1.01
C VAL A 196 12.35 0.09 -1.81
N ARG A 197 12.31 0.90 -2.87
CA ARG A 197 11.17 0.96 -3.80
C ARG A 197 10.93 -0.38 -4.50
N GLN A 198 11.97 -1.07 -4.97
CA GLN A 198 11.85 -2.42 -5.54
C GLN A 198 11.30 -3.46 -4.54
N ALA A 199 11.51 -3.25 -3.24
CA ALA A 199 10.90 -4.07 -2.19
C ALA A 199 9.42 -3.72 -1.93
N GLY A 200 8.83 -2.79 -2.69
CA GLY A 200 7.44 -2.37 -2.57
C GLY A 200 7.18 -1.39 -1.41
N VAL A 201 8.23 -0.77 -0.88
CA VAL A 201 8.12 0.26 0.15
C VAL A 201 8.01 1.62 -0.51
N LEU A 202 6.85 2.24 -0.31
CA LEU A 202 6.45 3.52 -0.89
C LEU A 202 6.35 4.60 0.17
N GLU A 203 6.59 5.84 -0.23
CA GLU A 203 6.44 7.01 0.64
C GLU A 203 4.97 7.26 0.98
N GLY A 204 4.06 7.01 0.03
CA GLY A 204 2.63 7.11 0.25
C GLY A 204 1.80 6.82 -1.00
N PRO A 205 0.46 6.92 -0.88
CA PRO A 205 -0.47 6.74 -1.99
C PRO A 205 -0.24 7.71 -3.16
N ALA A 206 0.26 8.92 -2.89
CA ALA A 206 0.64 9.87 -3.94
C ALA A 206 1.77 9.33 -4.84
N ASP A 207 2.89 8.86 -4.25
CA ASP A 207 3.99 8.26 -5.02
C ASP A 207 3.52 7.01 -5.78
N PHE A 208 2.64 6.20 -5.18
CA PHE A 208 2.02 5.07 -5.87
C PHE A 208 1.21 5.49 -7.08
N ALA A 209 0.35 6.50 -6.94
CA ALA A 209 -0.49 7.00 -8.01
C ALA A 209 0.32 7.54 -9.20
N LEU A 210 1.46 8.18 -8.92
CA LEU A 210 2.25 8.88 -9.93
C LEU A 210 3.36 8.01 -10.55
N SER A 211 3.91 7.06 -9.79
CA SER A 211 5.15 6.37 -10.18
C SER A 211 4.98 4.89 -10.52
N TYR A 212 3.84 4.26 -10.22
CA TYR A 212 3.64 2.83 -10.48
C TYR A 212 2.96 2.57 -11.82
N ASP A 213 3.39 1.49 -12.46
CA ASP A 213 2.83 0.92 -13.68
C ASP A 213 2.40 -0.55 -13.46
N PRO A 214 1.44 -1.06 -14.25
CA PRO A 214 0.65 -0.34 -15.25
C PRO A 214 -0.50 0.48 -14.61
N ALA A 215 -0.85 1.61 -15.24
CA ALA A 215 -1.87 2.56 -14.79
C ALA A 215 -3.19 1.88 -14.35
N VAL A 216 -3.68 0.92 -15.13
CA VAL A 216 -4.94 0.21 -14.81
C VAL A 216 -4.88 -0.50 -13.45
N SER A 217 -3.73 -1.08 -13.08
CA SER A 217 -3.58 -1.78 -11.80
C SER A 217 -3.52 -0.80 -10.64
N VAL A 218 -2.85 0.34 -10.83
CA VAL A 218 -2.81 1.42 -9.82
C VAL A 218 -4.20 1.99 -9.59
N LEU A 219 -4.90 2.38 -10.65
CA LEU A 219 -6.22 2.98 -10.57
C LEU A 219 -7.28 2.03 -10.02
N GLU A 220 -7.18 0.73 -10.31
CA GLU A 220 -8.06 -0.27 -9.71
C GLU A 220 -7.83 -0.42 -8.20
N VAL A 221 -6.57 -0.42 -7.74
CA VAL A 221 -6.24 -0.40 -6.32
C VAL A 221 -6.79 0.86 -5.64
N LEU A 222 -6.62 2.03 -6.28
CA LEU A 222 -7.12 3.30 -5.75
C LEU A 222 -8.66 3.37 -5.75
N ALA A 223 -9.33 2.81 -6.74
CA ALA A 223 -10.80 2.69 -6.78
C ALA A 223 -11.32 1.93 -5.55
N MET A 224 -10.57 0.93 -5.08
CA MET A 224 -10.88 0.19 -3.85
C MET A 224 -10.43 0.90 -2.58
N GLY A 225 -9.58 1.93 -2.69
CA GLY A 225 -8.98 2.65 -1.56
C GLY A 225 -9.99 3.31 -0.64
N GLN A 226 -11.13 3.75 -1.17
CA GLN A 226 -12.25 4.29 -0.39
C GLN A 226 -12.82 3.28 0.62
N VAL A 227 -12.63 1.99 0.39
CA VAL A 227 -13.04 0.91 1.31
C VAL A 227 -11.84 0.39 2.09
N LEU A 228 -10.70 0.19 1.41
CA LEU A 228 -9.54 -0.49 1.99
C LEU A 228 -8.65 0.41 2.84
N PHE A 229 -8.48 1.68 2.47
CA PHE A 229 -7.60 2.64 3.13
C PHE A 229 -8.16 4.06 3.01
N PRO A 230 -9.41 4.30 3.45
CA PRO A 230 -10.12 5.57 3.24
C PRO A 230 -9.37 6.80 3.78
N ARG A 231 -8.53 6.62 4.81
CA ARG A 231 -7.71 7.70 5.37
C ARG A 231 -6.54 8.13 4.49
N ARG A 232 -6.10 7.25 3.58
CA ARG A 232 -4.87 7.41 2.79
C ARG A 232 -5.17 7.69 1.31
N VAL A 233 -6.32 7.20 0.79
CA VAL A 233 -6.71 7.44 -0.60
C VAL A 233 -6.77 8.93 -1.01
N PRO A 234 -7.13 9.91 -0.15
CA PRO A 234 -7.13 11.32 -0.55
C PRO A 234 -5.76 11.83 -1.02
N GLU A 235 -4.66 11.29 -0.51
CA GLU A 235 -3.30 11.66 -0.96
C GLU A 235 -3.07 11.32 -2.44
N ALA A 236 -3.63 10.21 -2.92
CA ALA A 236 -3.56 9.81 -4.32
C ALA A 236 -4.53 10.64 -5.19
N GLU A 237 -5.73 10.91 -4.67
CA GLU A 237 -6.72 11.75 -5.35
C GLU A 237 -6.18 13.16 -5.56
N ASP A 238 -5.62 13.77 -4.53
CA ASP A 238 -5.04 15.12 -4.58
C ASP A 238 -3.85 15.19 -5.54
N ALA A 239 -3.05 14.12 -5.65
CA ALA A 239 -1.96 14.03 -6.60
C ALA A 239 -2.42 13.93 -8.07
N LEU A 240 -3.50 13.19 -8.34
CA LEU A 240 -4.01 12.97 -9.70
C LEU A 240 -4.99 14.04 -10.17
N ARG A 241 -5.71 14.71 -9.25
CA ARG A 241 -6.77 15.69 -9.56
C ARG A 241 -6.30 16.82 -10.50
N PRO A 242 -5.13 17.44 -10.32
CA PRO A 242 -4.65 18.48 -11.25
C PRO A 242 -4.49 17.96 -12.68
N LEU A 243 -3.90 16.76 -12.84
CA LEU A 243 -3.69 16.14 -14.14
C LEU A 243 -5.01 15.79 -14.83
N VAL A 244 -5.97 15.23 -14.08
CA VAL A 244 -7.30 14.92 -14.61
C VAL A 244 -8.01 16.19 -15.05
N ARG A 245 -7.95 17.26 -14.25
CA ARG A 245 -8.60 18.53 -14.58
C ARG A 245 -7.99 19.19 -15.83
N GLU A 246 -6.67 19.15 -15.96
CA GLU A 246 -5.95 19.76 -17.08
C GLU A 246 -6.13 18.95 -18.39
N HIS A 247 -5.92 17.63 -18.34
CA HIS A 247 -5.84 16.80 -19.53
C HIS A 247 -7.15 16.11 -19.91
N LEU A 248 -8.11 15.98 -19.00
CA LEU A 248 -9.42 15.40 -19.32
C LEU A 248 -10.51 16.46 -19.17
N GLY A 249 -10.61 17.08 -17.99
CA GLY A 249 -11.61 18.11 -17.70
C GLY A 249 -13.01 17.66 -18.09
N ASP A 250 -13.72 18.50 -18.84
CA ASP A 250 -15.04 18.24 -19.41
C ASP A 250 -15.01 17.68 -20.85
N ARG A 251 -13.83 17.36 -21.39
CA ARG A 251 -13.66 16.86 -22.76
C ARG A 251 -14.06 15.40 -22.88
N GLU A 252 -15.31 15.14 -23.26
CA GLU A 252 -15.85 13.77 -23.43
C GLU A 252 -15.02 12.89 -24.36
N GLU A 253 -14.39 13.47 -25.39
CA GLU A 253 -13.52 12.75 -26.32
C GLU A 253 -12.23 12.23 -25.63
N ALA A 254 -11.62 13.04 -24.77
CA ALA A 254 -10.44 12.63 -23.99
C ALA A 254 -10.78 11.47 -23.04
N TRP A 255 -11.96 11.50 -22.42
CA TRP A 255 -12.46 10.39 -21.60
C TRP A 255 -12.72 9.12 -22.40
N ALA A 256 -13.25 9.24 -23.63
CA ALA A 256 -13.46 8.10 -24.51
C ALA A 256 -12.12 7.46 -24.94
N VAL A 257 -11.11 8.28 -25.29
CA VAL A 257 -9.76 7.80 -25.59
C VAL A 257 -9.14 7.11 -24.37
N LEU A 258 -9.24 7.71 -23.18
CA LEU A 258 -8.72 7.12 -21.95
C LEU A 258 -9.33 5.73 -21.68
N ALA A 259 -10.65 5.59 -21.86
CA ALA A 259 -11.33 4.30 -21.70
C ALA A 259 -10.85 3.25 -22.71
N GLN A 260 -10.54 3.65 -23.95
CA GLN A 260 -10.00 2.75 -24.98
C GLN A 260 -8.55 2.33 -24.69
N LEU A 261 -7.73 3.25 -24.17
CA LEU A 261 -6.31 2.97 -23.87
C LEU A 261 -6.11 2.14 -22.60
N MET A 262 -7.03 2.20 -21.64
CA MET A 262 -6.86 1.67 -20.27
C MET A 262 -6.31 0.23 -20.21
N GLU A 263 -6.78 -0.67 -21.07
CA GLU A 263 -6.36 -2.10 -21.02
C GLU A 263 -5.01 -2.38 -21.69
N THR A 264 -4.61 -1.52 -22.63
CA THR A 264 -3.41 -1.73 -23.45
C THR A 264 -2.28 -0.80 -23.09
N PHE A 265 -2.53 0.18 -22.22
CA PHE A 265 -1.53 1.15 -21.79
C PHE A 265 -0.58 0.55 -20.74
N HIS A 266 0.71 0.57 -21.05
CA HIS A 266 1.76 0.00 -20.18
C HIS A 266 2.46 1.02 -19.28
N GLY A 267 2.13 2.31 -19.41
CA GLY A 267 2.74 3.36 -18.60
C GLY A 267 2.01 3.62 -17.27
N THR A 268 2.39 4.72 -16.64
CA THR A 268 1.85 5.23 -15.38
C THR A 268 0.50 5.94 -15.56
N ALA A 269 -0.23 6.17 -14.47
CA ALA A 269 -1.50 6.91 -14.54
C ALA A 269 -1.35 8.35 -15.08
N PRO A 270 -0.32 9.14 -14.70
CA PRO A 270 -0.07 10.43 -15.33
C PRO A 270 0.13 10.34 -16.84
N GLU A 271 0.95 9.40 -17.31
CA GLU A 271 1.21 9.24 -18.75
C GLU A 271 -0.06 8.85 -19.51
N LEU A 272 -0.92 8.00 -18.94
CA LEU A 272 -2.21 7.64 -19.52
C LEU A 272 -3.11 8.88 -19.66
N VAL A 273 -3.24 9.66 -18.60
CA VAL A 273 -4.09 10.87 -18.54
C VAL A 273 -3.62 11.91 -19.55
N VAL A 274 -2.31 12.20 -19.59
CA VAL A 274 -1.71 13.14 -20.55
C VAL A 274 -1.90 12.65 -21.99
N THR A 275 -1.65 11.36 -22.25
CA THR A 275 -1.77 10.78 -23.60
C THR A 275 -3.21 10.86 -24.11
N ALA A 276 -4.18 10.50 -23.28
CA ALA A 276 -5.59 10.58 -23.65
C ALA A 276 -6.01 12.03 -23.97
N GLY A 277 -5.55 12.98 -23.15
CA GLY A 277 -5.80 14.40 -23.37
C GLY A 277 -5.08 15.03 -24.57
N ALA A 278 -4.03 14.39 -25.10
CA ALA A 278 -3.29 14.85 -26.26
C ALA A 278 -3.83 14.28 -27.59
N ILE A 279 -4.48 13.11 -27.54
CA ILE A 279 -5.08 12.46 -28.71
C ILE A 279 -6.44 13.07 -29.08
N ALA A 280 -7.20 13.54 -28.07
CA ALA A 280 -8.51 14.18 -28.22
C ALA A 280 -8.38 15.70 -28.42
#